data_AF-A0A2V2PQA0-F1
#
_entry.id   AF-A0A2V2PQA0-F1
#
_cell.length_a   1.000
_cell.length_b   1.000
_cell.length_c   1.000
_cell.angle_alpha   90.00
_cell.angle_beta   90.00
_cell.angle_gamma   90.00
#
_symmetry.space_group_name_H-M   'P 1'
#
loop_
_entity.id
_entity.type
_entity.pdbx_description
1 polymer ?
#
loop_
_entity_poly.entity_id
_entity_poly.type
_entity_poly.pdbx_seq_one_letter_code
_entity_poly.pdbx_strand_id
1 'polypeptide(L)'
;MAKDAPPRWDRGMQQRLVRGEAAALGELYDRFASLVHSQAHRMLDDEDAADLVTREVFAQVWENPEAYDPQQGSMRSWVARLTHRHAVQRLRRAVTASYAEEHGEGG
;
A
#
# COMPACT_ATOMS: atom_id res chain seq x y z
N MET A 1 14.51 -17.79 12.56
CA MET A 1 14.39 -16.59 11.69
C MET A 1 14.84 -15.42 12.53
N ALA A 2 16.02 -14.86 12.25
CA ALA A 2 16.47 -13.66 12.95
C ALA A 2 15.43 -12.58 12.70
N LYS A 3 14.70 -12.20 13.75
CA LYS A 3 13.86 -11.00 13.72
C LYS A 3 14.85 -9.84 13.64
N ASP A 4 15.22 -9.44 12.43
CA ASP A 4 15.94 -8.18 12.23
C ASP A 4 15.11 -7.11 12.92
N ALA A 5 15.69 -6.57 14.00
CA ALA A 5 15.02 -5.52 14.74
C ALA A 5 14.68 -4.42 13.73
N PRO A 6 13.45 -3.88 13.76
CA PRO A 6 13.05 -2.81 12.87
C PRO A 6 14.12 -1.71 12.93
N PRO A 7 14.65 -1.26 11.78
CA PRO A 7 15.62 -0.19 11.71
C PRO A 7 15.20 0.97 12.62
N ARG A 8 16.17 1.65 13.24
CA ARG A 8 15.89 2.83 14.08
C ARG A 8 15.04 3.87 13.34
N TRP A 9 15.24 3.96 12.02
CA TRP A 9 14.45 4.80 11.13
C TRP A 9 12.97 4.42 11.13
N ASP A 10 12.62 3.14 11.06
CA ASP A 10 11.22 2.66 11.02
C ASP A 10 10.44 3.08 12.27
N ARG A 11 11.05 2.95 13.46
CA ARG A 11 10.41 3.37 14.73
C ARG A 11 10.23 4.87 14.80
N GLY A 12 11.26 5.64 14.41
CA GLY A 12 11.17 7.10 14.37
C GLY A 12 10.10 7.57 13.39
N MET A 13 10.05 6.96 12.21
CA MET A 13 9.05 7.26 11.18
C MET A 13 7.63 6.97 11.68
N GLN A 14 7.41 5.83 12.32
CA GLN A 14 6.11 5.49 12.92
C GLN A 14 5.65 6.52 13.95
N GLN A 15 6.52 6.94 14.86
CA GLN A 15 6.16 7.95 15.86
C GLN A 15 5.81 9.30 15.24
N ARG A 16 6.55 9.72 14.21
CA ARG A 16 6.29 10.98 13.49
C ARG A 16 4.97 10.93 12.73
N LEU A 17 4.67 9.81 12.08
CA LEU A 17 3.39 9.58 11.40
C LEU A 17 2.20 9.61 12.37
N VAL A 18 2.31 8.94 13.53
CA VAL A 18 1.27 8.96 14.58
C VAL A 18 1.04 10.37 15.15
N ARG A 19 2.08 11.21 15.19
CA ARG A 19 1.96 12.62 15.59
C ARG A 19 1.36 13.52 14.51
N GLY A 20 1.06 12.99 13.32
CA GLY A 20 0.54 13.79 12.21
C GLY A 20 1.59 14.69 11.57
N GLU A 21 2.88 14.34 11.63
CA GLU A 21 3.92 15.11 10.95
C GLU A 21 3.84 14.87 9.43
N ALA A 22 3.30 15.82 8.66
CA ALA A 22 3.18 15.70 7.20
C ALA A 22 4.53 15.44 6.50
N ALA A 23 5.63 15.97 7.03
CA ALA A 23 6.99 15.72 6.52
C ALA A 23 7.36 14.23 6.59
N ALA A 24 6.88 13.49 7.59
CA ALA A 24 7.13 12.06 7.72
C ALA A 24 6.45 11.27 6.60
N LEU A 25 5.23 11.65 6.22
CA LEU A 25 4.55 11.07 5.06
C LEU A 25 5.30 11.38 3.77
N GLY A 26 5.78 12.61 3.59
CA GLY A 26 6.61 13.00 2.44
C GLY A 26 7.88 12.15 2.32
N GLU A 27 8.64 12.02 3.40
CA GLU A 27 9.84 11.17 3.42
C GLU A 27 9.52 9.69 3.15
N LEU A 28 8.38 9.20 3.63
CA LEU A 28 7.93 7.85 3.36
C LEU A 28 7.57 7.66 1.88
N TYR A 29 6.89 8.65 1.30
CA TYR A 29 6.52 8.68 -0.11
C TYR A 29 7.76 8.66 -1.00
N ASP A 30 8.70 9.58 -0.78
CA ASP A 30 9.94 9.67 -1.56
C ASP A 30 10.72 8.35 -1.53
N ARG A 31 10.69 7.65 -0.40
CA ARG A 31 11.42 6.39 -0.24
C ARG A 31 10.73 5.18 -0.88
N PHE A 32 9.41 5.11 -0.85
CA PHE A 32 8.68 3.89 -1.19
C PHE A 32 7.74 4.02 -2.40
N ALA A 33 7.50 5.21 -2.94
CA ALA A 33 6.61 5.41 -4.08
C ALA A 33 7.01 4.54 -5.29
N SER A 34 8.29 4.53 -5.67
CA SER A 34 8.76 3.68 -6.78
C SER A 34 8.55 2.19 -6.52
N LEU A 35 8.72 1.73 -5.27
CA LEU A 35 8.48 0.34 -4.89
C LEU A 35 7.00 -0.02 -5.01
N VAL A 36 6.13 0.83 -4.44
CA VAL A 36 4.69 0.63 -4.43
C VAL A 36 4.16 0.63 -5.86
N HIS A 37 4.51 1.65 -6.65
CA HIS A 37 4.07 1.79 -8.03
C HIS A 37 4.55 0.60 -8.88
N SER A 38 5.83 0.25 -8.84
CA SER A 38 6.36 -0.87 -9.63
C SER A 38 5.73 -2.21 -9.25
N GLN A 39 5.46 -2.43 -7.96
CA GLN A 39 4.81 -3.65 -7.49
C GLN A 39 3.33 -3.69 -7.93
N ALA A 40 2.60 -2.58 -7.83
CA ALA A 40 1.21 -2.49 -8.26
C ALA A 40 1.09 -2.67 -9.79
N HIS A 41 1.93 -1.97 -10.57
CA HIS A 41 1.95 -2.08 -12.03
C HIS A 41 2.25 -3.52 -12.48
N ARG A 42 3.19 -4.22 -11.83
CA ARG A 42 3.45 -5.63 -12.16
C ARG A 42 2.24 -6.54 -11.90
N MET A 43 1.38 -6.21 -10.95
CA MET A 43 0.21 -7.02 -10.60
C MET A 43 -1.03 -6.68 -11.42
N LEU A 44 -1.16 -5.41 -11.81
CA LEU A 44 -2.36 -4.87 -12.46
C LEU A 44 -2.19 -4.72 -13.97
N ASP A 45 -0.95 -4.62 -14.45
CA ASP A 45 -0.60 -4.35 -15.85
C ASP A 45 -1.30 -3.09 -16.41
N ASP A 46 -1.50 -2.10 -15.54
CA ASP A 46 -2.24 -0.87 -15.81
C ASP A 46 -1.59 0.29 -15.01
N GLU A 47 -1.18 1.33 -15.72
CA GLU A 47 -0.48 2.50 -15.17
C GLU A 47 -1.40 3.34 -14.27
N ASP A 48 -2.61 3.66 -14.72
CA ASP A 48 -3.58 4.44 -13.96
C ASP A 48 -3.99 3.71 -12.67
N ALA A 49 -4.16 2.39 -12.76
CA ALA A 49 -4.49 1.55 -11.62
C ALA A 49 -3.31 1.46 -10.63
N ALA A 50 -2.08 1.41 -11.12
CA ALA A 50 -0.88 1.43 -10.28
C ALA A 50 -0.70 2.76 -9.54
N ASP A 51 -0.94 3.89 -10.21
CA ASP A 51 -0.93 5.23 -9.63
C ASP A 51 -2.01 5.40 -8.56
N LEU A 52 -3.20 4.87 -8.82
CA LEU A 52 -4.28 4.89 -7.84
C LEU A 52 -3.95 4.03 -6.62
N VAL A 53 -3.46 2.80 -6.80
CA VAL A 53 -3.02 1.96 -5.67
C VAL A 53 -1.90 2.64 -4.89
N THR A 54 -0.99 3.33 -5.55
CA THR A 54 0.08 4.08 -4.88
C THR A 54 -0.51 5.14 -3.96
N ARG A 55 -1.43 5.97 -4.48
CA ARG A 55 -2.14 6.97 -3.68
C ARG A 55 -2.93 6.36 -2.52
N GLU A 56 -3.68 5.28 -2.76
CA GLU A 56 -4.47 4.58 -1.74
C GLU A 56 -3.59 3.99 -0.62
N VAL A 57 -2.42 3.45 -0.95
CA VAL A 57 -1.45 2.95 0.03
C VAL A 57 -1.01 4.07 0.96
N PHE A 58 -0.54 5.20 0.42
CA PHE A 58 -0.05 6.31 1.25
C PHE A 58 -1.16 7.04 2.00
N ALA A 59 -2.36 7.15 1.41
CA ALA A 59 -3.55 7.63 2.10
C ALA A 59 -3.86 6.75 3.33
N GLN A 60 -3.85 5.42 3.16
CA GLN A 60 -4.08 4.51 4.28
C GLN A 60 -2.99 4.62 5.36
N VAL A 61 -1.72 4.85 4.98
CA VAL A 61 -0.67 5.09 5.98
C VAL A 61 -0.94 6.36 6.77
N TRP A 62 -1.41 7.43 6.12
CA TRP A 62 -1.74 8.70 6.77
C TRP A 62 -2.99 8.60 7.67
N GLU A 63 -4.02 7.91 7.20
CA GLU A 63 -5.28 7.74 7.94
C GLU A 63 -5.14 6.78 9.13
N ASN A 64 -4.27 5.78 9.01
CA ASN A 64 -4.08 4.74 10.03
C ASN A 64 -2.58 4.48 10.30
N PRO A 65 -1.82 5.47 10.79
CA PRO A 65 -0.37 5.37 10.97
C PRO A 65 0.02 4.31 12.03
N GLU A 66 -0.88 4.03 12.96
CA GLU A 66 -0.74 3.02 14.01
C GLU A 66 -1.01 1.58 13.56
N ALA A 67 -1.44 1.37 12.31
CA ALA A 67 -1.52 0.04 11.70
C ALA A 67 -0.13 -0.57 11.40
N TYR A 68 0.94 0.25 11.38
CA TYR A 68 2.30 -0.25 11.30
C TYR A 68 2.85 -0.54 12.70
N ASP A 69 3.14 -1.81 12.96
CA ASP A 69 3.84 -2.25 14.16
C ASP A 69 5.29 -2.65 13.82
N PRO A 70 6.30 -1.89 14.28
CA PRO A 70 7.69 -2.20 14.02
C PRO A 70 8.14 -3.54 14.64
N GLN A 71 7.46 -4.07 15.65
CA GLN A 71 7.78 -5.38 16.23
C GLN A 71 7.42 -6.57 15.32
N GLN A 72 6.56 -6.33 14.32
CA GLN A 72 6.07 -7.33 13.38
C GLN A 72 6.84 -7.33 12.05
N GLY A 73 7.76 -6.39 11.85
CA GLY A 73 8.66 -6.36 10.69
C GLY A 73 9.05 -4.96 10.25
N SER A 74 9.86 -4.90 9.19
CA SER A 74 10.27 -3.63 8.60
C SER A 74 9.10 -2.91 7.92
N MET A 75 9.19 -1.59 7.91
CA MET A 75 8.24 -0.72 7.24
C MET A 75 8.16 -1.02 5.75
N ARG A 76 9.30 -1.34 5.10
CA ARG A 76 9.34 -1.78 3.70
C ARG A 76 8.46 -3.01 3.46
N SER A 77 8.58 -4.05 4.28
CA SER A 77 7.79 -5.28 4.15
C SER A 77 6.32 -5.04 4.47
N TRP A 78 6.01 -4.15 5.39
CA TRP A 78 4.63 -3.75 5.68
C TRP A 78 4.00 -2.98 4.51
N VAL A 79 4.68 -1.99 3.93
CA VAL A 79 4.23 -1.24 2.75
C VAL A 79 4.01 -2.20 1.57
N ALA A 80 4.95 -3.10 1.29
CA ALA A 80 4.79 -4.09 0.22
C ALA A 80 3.56 -5.00 0.40
N ARG A 81 3.26 -5.42 1.64
CA ARG A 81 2.03 -6.16 1.97
C ARG A 81 0.78 -5.32 1.74
N LEU A 82 0.84 -4.04 2.07
CA LEU A 82 -0.26 -3.10 1.87
C LEU A 82 -0.56 -2.92 0.38
N THR A 83 0.47 -2.70 -0.43
CA THR A 83 0.37 -2.64 -1.89
C THR A 83 -0.27 -3.91 -2.48
N HIS A 84 0.21 -5.09 -2.08
CA HIS A 84 -0.34 -6.35 -2.54
C HIS A 84 -1.83 -6.49 -2.20
N ARG A 85 -2.23 -6.12 -0.97
CA ARG A 85 -3.64 -6.16 -0.54
C ARG A 85 -4.52 -5.26 -1.41
N HIS A 86 -4.08 -4.04 -1.70
CA HIS A 86 -4.81 -3.10 -2.54
C HIS A 86 -4.93 -3.59 -3.99
N ALA A 87 -3.83 -4.05 -4.58
CA ALA A 87 -3.83 -4.61 -5.93
C ALA A 87 -4.77 -5.83 -6.04
N VAL A 88 -4.73 -6.77 -5.08
CA VAL A 88 -5.65 -7.93 -5.06
C VAL A 88 -7.11 -7.51 -4.92
N GLN A 89 -7.41 -6.53 -4.06
CA GLN A 89 -8.78 -6.02 -3.95
C GLN A 89 -9.28 -5.44 -5.28
N ARG A 90 -8.39 -4.79 -6.02
CA ARG A 90 -8.70 -4.19 -7.31
C ARG A 90 -8.94 -5.24 -8.40
N LEU A 91 -8.07 -6.25 -8.49
CA LEU A 91 -8.26 -7.41 -9.38
C LEU A 91 -9.59 -8.10 -9.10
N ARG A 92 -9.95 -8.28 -7.82
CA ARG A 92 -11.24 -8.88 -7.45
C ARG A 92 -12.43 -8.06 -7.93
N ARG A 93 -12.37 -6.72 -7.80
CA ARG A 93 -13.44 -5.82 -8.27
C ARG A 93 -13.56 -5.85 -9.79
N ALA A 94 -12.45 -5.87 -10.52
CA ALA A 94 -12.45 -5.95 -11.98
C ALA A 94 -13.12 -7.25 -12.47
N VAL A 95 -12.77 -8.39 -11.85
CA VAL A 95 -13.37 -9.70 -12.15
C VAL A 95 -14.86 -9.73 -11.82
N THR A 96 -15.28 -9.17 -10.67
CA THR A 96 -16.72 -9.12 -10.34
C THR A 96 -17.51 -8.24 -11.30
N ALA A 97 -16.92 -7.14 -11.78
CA ALA A 97 -17.57 -6.26 -12.76
C ALA A 97 -17.77 -6.97 -14.10
N SER A 98 -16.75 -7.67 -14.62
CA SER A 98 -16.87 -8.39 -15.90
C SER A 98 -17.99 -9.44 -15.88
N TYR A 99 -18.11 -10.21 -14.79
CA TYR A 99 -19.20 -11.19 -14.65
C TYR A 99 -20.59 -10.56 -14.55
N ALA A 100 -20.71 -9.36 -13.99
CA ALA A 100 -21.99 -8.66 -13.92
C ALA A 100 -22.43 -8.13 -15.29
N GLU A 101 -21.48 -7.73 -16.13
CA GLU A 101 -21.72 -7.27 -17.51
C GLU A 101 -22.08 -8.44 -18.43
N GLU A 102 -21.37 -9.57 -18.34
CA GLU A 102 -21.62 -10.76 -19.17
C GLU A 102 -22.96 -11.47 -18.89
N HIS A 103 -23.54 -11.29 -17.70
CA HIS A 103 -24.82 -11.90 -17.31
C HIS A 103 -25.98 -10.91 -17.15
N GLY A 104 -25.75 -9.62 -17.41
CA GLY A 104 -26.75 -8.55 -17.30
C GLY A 104 -27.59 -8.30 -18.55
N GLU A 105 -27.19 -8.81 -19.72
CA GLU A 105 -27.89 -8.61 -20.99
C GLU A 105 -28.67 -9.88 -21.40
N GLY A 106 -29.86 -10.05 -20.83
CA GLY A 106 -30.76 -11.16 -21.15
C GLY A 106 -32.21 -10.95 -20.68
N GLY A 107 -32.65 -9.70 -20.54
CA GLY A 107 -34.01 -9.32 -20.15
C GLY A 107 -34.76 -8.60 -21.25
#